data_AF-A0A7J5YGF4-F1
#
_entry.id   AF-A0A7J5YGF4-F1
#
_cell.length_a   1.000
_cell.length_b   1.000
_cell.length_c   1.000
_cell.angle_alpha   90.00
_cell.angle_beta   90.00
_cell.angle_gamma   90.00
#
_symmetry.space_group_name_H-M   'P 1'
#
loop_
_entity.id
_entity.type
_entity.pdbx_description
1 polymer ?
#
loop_
_entity_poly.entity_id
_entity_poly.type
_entity_poly.pdbx_seq_one_letter_code
_entity_poly.pdbx_strand_id
1 'polypeptide(L)'
;MSEDQKHEIKEAFELFDTDKDKEIDYHELKVAMRALGFEVKKVDVLKILKDYDREGNGKITLEDFNEVEEVLKAFKLFDDDESGKISLRNLRR
;
A
#
# COMPACT_ATOMS: atom_id res chain seq x y z
N MET A 1 -4.95 10.38 14.68
CA MET A 1 -5.93 9.92 13.68
C MET A 1 -7.33 10.29 14.16
N SER A 2 -8.12 10.99 13.35
CA SER A 2 -9.55 11.16 13.62
C SER A 2 -10.30 9.84 13.38
N GLU A 3 -11.53 9.73 13.90
CA GLU A 3 -12.38 8.56 13.63
C GLU A 3 -12.67 8.42 12.13
N ASP A 4 -12.80 9.53 11.40
CA ASP A 4 -12.98 9.53 9.94
C ASP A 4 -11.76 8.93 9.22
N GLN A 5 -10.54 9.30 9.63
CA GLN A 5 -9.32 8.72 9.04
C GLN A 5 -9.23 7.21 9.28
N LYS A 6 -9.60 6.73 10.47
CA LYS A 6 -9.63 5.29 10.75
C LYS A 6 -10.66 4.57 9.87
N HIS A 7 -11.79 5.22 9.59
CA HIS A 7 -12.81 4.66 8.71
C HIS A 7 -12.29 4.56 7.27
N GLU A 8 -11.69 5.63 6.75
CA GLU A 8 -11.10 5.65 5.40
C GLU A 8 -9.99 4.59 5.24
N ILE A 9 -9.11 4.45 6.23
CA ILE A 9 -8.05 3.43 6.23
C ILE A 9 -8.66 2.04 6.21
N LYS A 10 -9.70 1.81 7.01
CA LYS A 10 -10.37 0.51 7.07
C LYS A 10 -11.08 0.18 5.75
N GLU A 11 -11.77 1.13 5.14
CA GLU A 11 -12.40 0.93 3.83
C GLU A 11 -11.36 0.65 2.74
N ALA A 12 -10.22 1.35 2.77
CA ALA A 12 -9.12 1.07 1.87
C ALA A 12 -8.54 -0.34 2.12
N PHE A 13 -8.35 -0.74 3.37
CA PHE A 13 -7.87 -2.08 3.70
C PHE A 13 -8.82 -3.17 3.18
N GLU A 14 -10.13 -3.01 3.38
CA GLU A 14 -11.16 -3.95 2.90
C GLU A 14 -11.26 -4.02 1.36
N LEU A 15 -10.78 -2.98 0.64
CA LEU A 15 -10.66 -3.03 -0.81
C LEU A 15 -9.44 -3.84 -1.28
N PHE A 16 -8.41 -3.96 -0.44
CA PHE A 16 -7.18 -4.67 -0.75
C PHE A 16 -7.30 -6.13 -0.32
N ASP A 17 -7.82 -6.39 0.88
CA ASP A 17 -8.12 -7.71 1.46
C ASP A 17 -9.35 -8.31 0.76
N THR A 18 -9.10 -9.04 -0.32
CA THR A 18 -10.14 -9.58 -1.20
C THR A 18 -10.74 -10.88 -0.67
N ASP A 19 -9.94 -11.67 0.04
CA ASP A 19 -10.39 -12.94 0.61
C ASP A 19 -10.94 -12.81 2.05
N LYS A 20 -10.79 -11.63 2.65
CA LYS A 20 -11.29 -11.24 3.98
C LYS A 20 -10.63 -12.00 5.11
N ASP A 21 -9.37 -12.39 4.94
CA ASP A 21 -8.58 -13.04 5.99
C ASP A 21 -8.03 -12.05 7.03
N LYS A 22 -8.27 -10.73 6.84
CA LYS A 22 -7.81 -9.60 7.65
C LYS A 22 -6.32 -9.32 7.54
N GLU A 23 -5.68 -9.85 6.53
CA GLU A 23 -4.31 -9.61 6.16
C GLU A 23 -4.29 -9.24 4.66
N ILE A 24 -3.23 -8.59 4.20
CA ILE A 24 -3.03 -8.30 2.79
C ILE A 24 -1.79 -9.05 2.34
N ASP A 25 -1.97 -9.97 1.42
CA ASP A 25 -0.87 -10.72 0.83
C ASP A 25 -0.22 -10.00 -0.38
N TYR A 26 0.82 -10.63 -0.93
CA TYR A 26 1.51 -10.13 -2.13
C TYR A 26 0.59 -9.91 -3.34
N HIS A 27 -0.32 -10.85 -3.59
CA HIS A 27 -1.21 -10.80 -4.73
C HIS A 27 -2.25 -9.71 -4.56
N GLU A 28 -2.82 -9.60 -3.37
CA GLU A 28 -3.81 -8.61 -2.99
C GLU A 28 -3.26 -7.20 -3.09
N LEU A 29 -2.10 -6.94 -2.48
CA LEU A 29 -1.43 -5.64 -2.58
C LEU A 29 -1.14 -5.29 -4.05
N LYS A 30 -0.66 -6.25 -4.84
CA LYS A 30 -0.36 -6.03 -6.26
C LYS A 30 -1.62 -5.75 -7.09
N VAL A 31 -2.70 -6.48 -6.84
CA VAL A 31 -3.97 -6.33 -7.55
C VAL A 31 -4.58 -4.98 -7.21
N ALA A 32 -4.62 -4.61 -5.92
CA ALA A 32 -5.13 -3.33 -5.47
C ALA A 32 -4.33 -2.15 -6.05
N MET A 33 -3.00 -2.20 -6.02
CA MET A 33 -2.16 -1.17 -6.63
C MET A 33 -2.44 -1.02 -8.14
N ARG A 34 -2.67 -2.12 -8.85
CA ARG A 34 -3.06 -2.08 -10.27
C ARG A 34 -4.47 -1.53 -10.49
N ALA A 35 -5.43 -1.87 -9.62
CA ALA A 35 -6.79 -1.36 -9.67
C ALA A 35 -6.83 0.16 -9.45
N LEU A 36 -5.91 0.69 -8.67
CA LEU A 36 -5.68 2.13 -8.47
C LEU A 36 -4.91 2.81 -9.62
N GLY A 37 -4.53 2.07 -10.67
CA GLY A 37 -3.87 2.60 -11.85
C GLY A 37 -2.33 2.54 -11.82
N PHE A 38 -1.73 1.98 -10.77
CA PHE A 38 -0.27 1.93 -10.66
C PHE A 38 0.32 0.72 -11.41
N GLU A 39 1.38 0.98 -12.19
CA GLU A 39 2.21 -0.07 -12.76
C GLU A 39 3.32 -0.47 -11.76
N VAL A 40 3.06 -1.54 -10.98
CA VAL A 40 4.00 -2.03 -9.97
C VAL A 40 4.77 -3.28 -10.43
N LYS A 41 6.08 -3.32 -10.14
CA LYS A 41 6.92 -4.51 -10.38
C LYS A 41 6.91 -5.41 -9.15
N LYS A 42 7.20 -6.70 -9.37
CA LYS A 42 7.29 -7.69 -8.29
C LYS A 42 8.24 -7.26 -7.17
N VAL A 43 9.39 -6.68 -7.52
CA VAL A 43 10.39 -6.25 -6.53
C VAL A 43 9.88 -5.11 -5.65
N ASP A 44 9.09 -4.18 -6.21
CA ASP A 44 8.57 -3.03 -5.47
C ASP A 44 7.49 -3.48 -4.47
N VAL A 45 6.58 -4.37 -4.89
CA VAL A 45 5.55 -4.95 -4.00
C VAL A 45 6.18 -5.76 -2.87
N LEU A 46 7.19 -6.59 -3.17
CA LEU A 46 7.90 -7.36 -2.14
C LEU A 46 8.68 -6.46 -1.17
N LYS A 47 9.19 -5.33 -1.66
CA LYS A 47 9.86 -4.35 -0.81
C LYS A 47 8.85 -3.69 0.13
N ILE A 48 7.68 -3.26 -0.37
CA ILE A 48 6.61 -2.73 0.47
C ILE A 48 6.20 -3.75 1.52
N LEU A 49 5.87 -4.99 1.12
CA LEU A 49 5.56 -6.05 2.07
C LEU A 49 6.64 -6.17 3.16
N LYS A 50 7.91 -6.26 2.77
CA LYS A 50 9.00 -6.40 3.74
C LYS A 50 9.17 -5.18 4.66
N ASP A 51 8.90 -3.98 4.17
CA ASP A 51 9.06 -2.74 4.92
C ASP A 51 7.92 -2.55 5.95
N TYR A 52 6.75 -3.17 5.75
CA TYR A 52 5.56 -3.01 6.60
C TYR A 52 5.09 -4.29 7.32
N ASP A 53 5.52 -5.47 6.89
CA ASP A 53 5.27 -6.75 7.57
C ASP A 53 6.08 -6.82 8.87
N ARG A 54 5.46 -6.37 9.97
CA ARG A 54 6.10 -6.36 11.30
C ARG A 54 6.20 -7.75 11.91
N GLU A 55 5.31 -8.65 11.53
CA GLU A 55 5.27 -10.02 12.06
C GLU A 55 6.21 -10.97 11.30
N GLY A 56 6.67 -10.58 10.12
CA GLY A 56 7.54 -11.37 9.25
C GLY A 56 6.83 -12.56 8.60
N ASN A 57 5.49 -12.50 8.49
CA ASN A 57 4.67 -13.59 7.96
C ASN A 57 4.43 -13.50 6.43
N GLY A 58 4.95 -12.44 5.80
CA GLY A 58 4.79 -12.15 4.38
C GLY A 58 3.48 -11.43 4.04
N LYS A 59 2.77 -10.91 5.04
CA LYS A 59 1.49 -10.22 4.90
C LYS A 59 1.48 -8.91 5.70
N ILE A 60 0.53 -8.04 5.38
CA ILE A 60 0.30 -6.76 6.06
C ILE A 60 -1.01 -6.85 6.82
N THR A 61 -1.00 -6.67 8.13
CA THR A 61 -2.23 -6.60 8.92
C THR A 61 -2.86 -5.21 8.84
N LEU A 62 -4.11 -5.05 9.29
CA LEU A 62 -4.72 -3.71 9.41
C LEU A 62 -3.90 -2.76 10.30
N GLU A 63 -3.21 -3.30 11.32
CA GLU A 63 -2.34 -2.50 12.18
C GLU A 63 -1.14 -1.94 11.40
N ASP A 64 -0.51 -2.79 10.59
CA ASP A 64 0.61 -2.44 9.70
C ASP A 64 0.17 -1.47 8.59
N PHE A 65 -1.05 -1.64 8.07
CA PHE A 65 -1.57 -0.84 6.97
C PHE A 65 -1.79 0.63 7.34
N ASN A 66 -1.99 0.97 8.62
CA ASN A 66 -2.03 2.38 9.04
C ASN A 66 -0.73 3.13 8.70
N GLU A 67 0.42 2.45 8.78
CA GLU A 67 1.71 3.02 8.42
C GLU A 67 1.92 3.03 6.90
N VAL A 68 1.34 2.04 6.20
CA VAL A 68 1.32 2.00 4.74
C VAL A 68 0.53 3.18 4.17
N GLU A 69 -0.56 3.60 4.81
CA GLU A 69 -1.43 4.68 4.33
C GLU A 69 -0.71 6.04 4.31
N GLU A 70 0.10 6.34 5.34
CA GLU A 70 0.98 7.51 5.36
C GLU A 70 1.95 7.48 4.16
N VAL A 71 2.43 6.29 3.80
CA VAL A 71 3.37 6.14 2.69
C VAL A 71 2.66 6.10 1.34
N LEU A 72 1.43 5.61 1.22
CA LEU A 72 0.56 5.76 0.04
C LEU A 72 0.17 7.22 -0.21
N LYS A 73 -0.11 7.98 0.84
CA LYS A 73 -0.28 9.44 0.77
C LYS A 73 1.02 10.11 0.33
N ALA A 74 2.16 9.69 0.89
CA ALA A 74 3.46 10.16 0.44
C ALA A 74 3.73 9.76 -1.03
N PHE A 75 3.35 8.56 -1.47
CA PHE A 75 3.49 8.09 -2.85
C PHE A 75 2.68 8.94 -3.82
N LYS A 76 1.48 9.39 -3.45
CA LYS A 76 0.73 10.40 -4.22
C LYS A 76 1.40 11.77 -4.25
N LEU A 77 2.05 12.18 -3.16
CA LEU A 77 2.82 13.44 -3.13
C LEU A 77 4.11 13.37 -3.96
N PHE A 78 4.69 12.18 -4.13
CA PHE A 78 5.89 11.96 -4.95
C PHE A 78 5.57 11.67 -6.43
N ASP A 79 4.32 11.43 -6.79
CA ASP A 79 3.84 11.32 -8.18
C ASP A 79 3.53 12.71 -8.76
N ASP A 80 4.54 13.60 -8.75
CA ASP A 80 4.46 15.01 -9.18
C ASP A 80 4.07 15.14 -10.68
N ASP A 81 4.21 14.05 -11.46
CA ASP A 81 3.81 13.98 -12.87
C ASP A 81 2.46 13.26 -13.11
N GLU A 82 1.74 12.91 -12.04
CA GLU A 82 0.48 12.15 -12.06
C GLU A 82 0.55 10.88 -12.94
N SER A 83 1.76 10.32 -13.13
CA SER A 83 1.97 9.22 -14.06
C SER A 83 1.46 7.87 -13.54
N GLY A 84 1.12 7.79 -12.25
CA GLY A 84 0.80 6.55 -11.57
C GLY A 84 2.02 5.62 -11.48
N LYS A 85 3.24 6.15 -11.57
CA LYS A 85 4.49 5.37 -11.57
C LYS A 85 5.49 5.94 -10.58
N ILE A 86 5.75 5.19 -9.51
CA ILE A 86 6.87 5.47 -8.62
C ILE A 86 8.16 5.04 -9.33
N SER A 87 8.78 5.96 -10.06
CA SER A 87 10.16 5.77 -10.51
C SER A 87 11.11 6.08 -9.36
N LEU A 88 12.21 5.33 -9.23
CA LEU A 88 13.32 5.61 -8.28
C LEU A 88 13.86 7.05 -8.37
N ARG A 89 13.54 7.79 -9.44
CA ARG A 89 13.86 9.21 -9.62
C ARG A 89 13.01 10.13 -8.72
N ASN A 90 11.78 9.72 -8.37
CA ASN A 90 10.85 10.50 -7.56
C ASN A 90 11.15 10.36 -6.05
N LEU A 91 11.90 9.32 -5.65
CA LEU A 91 12.34 9.06 -4.28
C LEU A 91 13.61 9.84 -3.86
N ARG A 92 14.17 10.68 -4.74
CA ARG A 92 15.49 11.31 -4.55
C ARG A 92 15.45 12.84 -4.51
N ARG A 93 14.40 13.42 -3.96
CA ARG A 93 14.30 14.86 -3.69
C ARG A 93 14.49 15.16 -2.22
#